data_AF-A0A7S3TVH1-F1
#
_entry.id   AF-A0A7S3TVH1-F1
#
_cell.length_a   1.000
_cell.length_b   1.000
_cell.length_c   1.000
_cell.angle_alpha   90.00
_cell.angle_beta   90.00
_cell.angle_gamma   90.00
#
_symmetry.space_group_name_H-M   'P 1'
#
loop_
_entity.id
_entity.type
_entity.pdbx_description
1 polymer ?
#
loop_
_entity_poly.entity_id
_entity_poly.type
_entity_poly.pdbx_seq_one_letter_code
_entity_poly.pdbx_strand_id
1 'polypeptide(L)'
;GGGGGGGGGGGGEGGSGAAGSGEGGGLDAPALPLPALKLSANGVRRASWDAKLGKTASCGFRVALGSLLEGGGQAPCVHVRVERRYGLRVYERPEGDAAGRGAGWLTAAGYESKLQEQAEALSWRREQASLDGGEAGGGGAGGAEEEWAARPRASWVLNLRVSDLSGGGGGVDRVCLATVWLDAPGQADEFAEGAAFKVVGARLRRGAGGEAELVARSASWARMKTAEPVSAAAAARVRRLTPLAGLAARGAGEEVDTVGLLLLATAPVPDGPGRLSRSLYLGDATGAVLCVRWTHGAHDPPPRVRLGEAVSVRDAALGHATRFEPPQGSERFARQGALLLHFCEANVLGSRAALLRPHAVSRSHAAERSPHLRPHADELQRESKLPETRRLLAELAALCSLAYRGRLRTLRHPSHPPSPRAPSGAPPSPRPPPPRDAAHAAGRHPDTDPALRSHVEALLRERGGATLAQLAAASAALGADAAAVRRALDGMQVDCMCFVIAGEYRLL
;
A
#
# COMPACT_ATOMS: atom_id res chain seq x y z
N GLY A 1 36.51 -3.39 -41.01
CA GLY A 1 37.53 -2.32 -41.08
C GLY A 1 36.98 -1.08 -40.41
N GLY A 2 37.80 -0.43 -39.58
CA GLY A 2 37.58 0.88 -38.92
C GLY A 2 36.67 0.82 -37.68
N GLY A 3 37.07 1.13 -36.45
CA GLY A 3 38.26 1.83 -35.94
C GLY A 3 37.89 3.20 -35.33
N GLY A 4 38.19 3.39 -34.03
CA GLY A 4 38.07 4.65 -33.26
C GLY A 4 37.23 4.44 -32.00
N GLY A 5 37.76 4.40 -30.76
CA GLY A 5 38.63 5.38 -30.09
C GLY A 5 37.72 6.44 -29.46
N GLY A 6 37.76 6.83 -28.19
CA GLY A 6 38.69 6.72 -27.06
C GLY A 6 38.37 7.90 -26.11
N GLY A 7 38.71 7.80 -24.83
CA GLY A 7 38.66 8.90 -23.84
C GLY A 7 37.58 8.69 -22.75
N GLY A 8 37.88 8.63 -21.46
CA GLY A 8 39.00 9.18 -20.71
C GLY A 8 38.49 10.34 -19.84
N GLY A 9 38.36 10.13 -18.53
CA GLY A 9 37.85 11.14 -17.61
C GLY A 9 37.85 10.69 -16.15
N GLY A 10 39.01 10.23 -15.67
CA GLY A 10 39.26 10.04 -14.23
C GLY A 10 39.61 11.39 -13.59
N GLY A 11 38.75 11.87 -12.69
CA GLY A 11 39.02 13.06 -11.89
C GLY A 11 40.06 12.75 -10.82
N GLY A 12 41.21 13.41 -10.93
CA GLY A 12 42.27 13.39 -9.93
C GLY A 12 41.93 14.26 -8.73
N GLU A 13 42.13 13.71 -7.53
CA GLU A 13 42.28 14.49 -6.30
C GLU A 13 43.73 14.99 -6.22
N GLY A 14 43.86 16.32 -6.16
CA GLY A 14 45.13 17.01 -6.00
C GLY A 14 45.68 16.88 -4.59
N GLY A 15 46.99 16.65 -4.52
CA GLY A 15 47.73 16.59 -3.28
C GLY A 15 48.15 17.95 -2.71
N SER A 16 48.59 17.90 -1.46
CA SER A 16 49.70 18.65 -0.86
C SER A 16 49.91 17.98 0.52
N GLY A 17 51.08 17.62 1.00
CA GLY A 17 52.44 18.04 0.72
C GLY A 17 53.10 18.26 2.08
N ALA A 18 53.88 17.30 2.56
CA ALA A 18 54.85 17.51 3.63
C ALA A 18 55.91 16.41 3.57
N ALA A 19 57.04 16.77 2.95
CA ALA A 19 58.27 16.00 3.00
C ALA A 19 58.86 16.08 4.41
N GLY A 20 59.10 14.93 5.02
CA GLY A 20 59.84 14.77 6.27
C GLY A 20 60.72 13.54 6.15
N SER A 21 61.95 13.76 5.70
CA SER A 21 63.03 12.77 5.65
C SER A 21 63.48 12.43 7.07
N GLY A 22 63.07 11.25 7.55
CA GLY A 22 63.60 10.61 8.74
C GLY A 22 63.99 9.18 8.40
N GLU A 23 65.26 8.98 8.04
CA GLU A 23 65.87 7.67 7.91
C GLU A 23 65.93 7.01 9.30
N GLY A 24 65.01 6.08 9.54
CA GLY A 24 65.04 5.13 10.63
C GLY A 24 64.59 3.79 10.08
N GLY A 25 65.55 2.98 9.62
CA GLY A 25 65.31 1.63 9.12
C GLY A 25 64.79 0.71 10.22
N GLY A 26 63.48 0.77 10.48
CA GLY A 26 62.72 -0.27 11.14
C GLY A 26 62.23 -1.25 10.09
N LEU A 27 62.49 -2.54 10.30
CA LEU A 27 61.92 -3.63 9.50
C LEU A 27 60.39 -3.66 9.71
N ASP A 28 59.67 -2.79 9.00
CA ASP A 28 58.22 -2.85 8.87
C ASP A 28 57.86 -4.01 7.92
N ALA A 29 58.00 -5.22 8.44
CA ALA A 29 57.24 -6.35 7.91
C ALA A 29 55.76 -5.93 7.94
N PRO A 30 55.00 -6.03 6.84
CA PRO A 30 53.58 -5.70 6.86
C PRO A 30 52.93 -6.59 7.94
N ALA A 31 52.48 -5.97 9.03
CA ALA A 31 51.86 -6.68 10.13
C ALA A 31 50.72 -7.50 9.54
N LEU A 32 50.93 -8.82 9.46
CA LEU A 32 49.90 -9.76 9.02
C LEU A 32 48.65 -9.44 9.84
N PRO A 33 47.47 -9.27 9.22
CA PRO A 33 46.27 -8.85 9.94
C PRO A 33 46.01 -9.84 11.05
N LEU A 34 46.34 -9.45 12.29
CA LEU A 34 46.08 -10.27 13.46
C LEU A 34 44.57 -10.54 13.48
N PRO A 35 44.14 -11.77 13.81
CA PRO A 35 42.73 -12.10 13.85
C PRO A 35 42.03 -11.17 14.84
N ALA A 36 41.21 -10.25 14.33
CA ALA A 36 40.50 -9.27 15.13
C ALA A 36 39.13 -9.82 15.56
N LEU A 37 38.84 -9.76 16.86
CA LEU A 37 37.51 -10.09 17.38
C LEU A 37 36.54 -8.95 17.04
N LYS A 38 35.58 -9.22 16.16
CA LYS A 38 34.54 -8.25 15.81
C LYS A 38 33.39 -8.29 16.80
N LEU A 39 33.29 -7.26 17.63
CA LEU A 39 32.14 -7.04 18.51
C LEU A 39 31.07 -6.21 17.80
N SER A 40 29.80 -6.52 18.03
CA SER A 40 28.66 -5.76 17.49
C SER A 40 27.82 -5.18 18.62
N ALA A 41 27.38 -3.94 18.49
CA ALA A 41 26.71 -3.21 19.56
C ALA A 41 25.41 -3.89 20.04
N ASN A 42 24.67 -4.54 19.14
CA ASN A 42 23.46 -5.30 19.48
C ASN A 42 23.80 -6.66 20.13
N GLY A 43 25.00 -7.19 19.89
CA GLY A 43 25.49 -8.46 20.42
C GLY A 43 26.23 -8.37 21.76
N VAL A 44 26.45 -7.17 22.31
CA VAL A 44 27.16 -6.98 23.59
C VAL A 44 26.33 -6.19 24.59
N ARG A 45 26.40 -6.57 25.87
CA ARG A 45 25.80 -5.82 26.99
C ARG A 45 26.78 -5.81 28.15
N ARG A 46 26.61 -4.84 29.05
CA ARG A 46 27.37 -4.83 30.32
C ARG A 46 26.99 -6.07 31.11
N ALA A 47 27.99 -6.85 31.50
CA ALA A 47 27.84 -7.93 32.46
C ALA A 47 27.82 -7.35 33.88
N SER A 48 27.39 -8.15 34.86
CA SER A 48 27.54 -7.81 36.28
C SER A 48 29.02 -7.78 36.66
N TRP A 49 29.34 -7.08 37.75
CA TRP A 49 30.73 -6.91 38.21
C TRP A 49 31.39 -8.23 38.64
N ASP A 50 30.59 -9.23 39.03
CA ASP A 50 30.99 -10.57 39.48
C ASP A 50 30.94 -11.62 38.35
N ALA A 51 30.66 -11.21 37.10
CA ALA A 51 30.58 -12.12 35.97
C ALA A 51 31.94 -12.78 35.70
N LYS A 52 31.94 -14.12 35.56
CA LYS A 52 33.15 -14.89 35.24
C LYS A 52 33.56 -14.64 33.79
N LEU A 53 34.86 -14.42 33.57
CA LEU A 53 35.44 -14.35 32.24
C LEU A 53 35.39 -15.73 31.57
N GLY A 54 35.06 -15.77 30.27
CA GLY A 54 35.03 -17.00 29.47
C GLY A 54 33.77 -17.16 28.64
N LYS A 55 33.50 -18.40 28.22
CA LYS A 55 32.30 -18.75 27.44
C LYS A 55 31.08 -18.79 28.36
N THR A 56 30.01 -18.12 27.96
CA THR A 56 28.71 -18.25 28.63
C THR A 56 28.06 -19.60 28.29
N ALA A 57 27.29 -20.15 29.23
CA ALA A 57 26.55 -21.40 29.04
C ALA A 57 25.31 -21.22 28.13
N SER A 58 24.78 -20.00 28.01
CA SER A 58 23.57 -19.72 27.21
C SER A 58 23.93 -19.34 25.77
N CYS A 59 23.26 -19.93 24.78
CA CYS A 59 23.46 -19.65 23.36
C CYS A 59 22.94 -18.28 22.87
N GLY A 60 22.42 -17.44 23.77
CA GLY A 60 22.01 -16.07 23.50
C GLY A 60 21.32 -15.44 24.71
N PHE A 61 21.35 -14.10 24.80
CA PHE A 61 20.66 -13.34 25.84
C PHE A 61 19.59 -12.44 25.23
N ARG A 62 18.51 -12.20 25.98
CA ARG A 62 17.43 -11.33 25.54
C ARG A 62 17.89 -9.87 25.52
N VAL A 63 17.57 -9.16 24.45
CA VAL A 63 17.67 -7.71 24.36
C VAL A 63 16.28 -7.09 24.14
N ALA A 64 16.06 -5.93 24.76
CA ALA A 64 14.83 -5.17 24.55
C ALA A 64 14.84 -4.55 23.14
N LEU A 65 13.69 -4.52 22.47
CA LEU A 65 13.58 -3.99 21.11
C LEU A 65 14.02 -2.52 21.05
N GLY A 66 13.69 -1.74 22.08
CA GLY A 66 14.12 -0.34 22.20
C GLY A 66 15.61 -0.12 22.47
N SER A 67 16.37 -1.16 22.81
CA SER A 67 17.82 -1.08 23.01
C SER A 67 18.63 -1.36 21.74
N LEU A 68 17.97 -1.75 20.64
CA LEU A 68 18.65 -2.04 19.38
C LEU A 68 19.09 -0.75 18.70
N LEU A 69 20.30 -0.80 18.14
CA LEU A 69 20.88 0.28 17.35
C LEU A 69 20.85 -0.08 15.86
N GLU A 70 20.52 0.90 15.02
CA GLU A 70 20.69 0.82 13.57
C GLU A 70 22.17 0.60 13.25
N GLY A 71 22.49 -0.39 12.41
CA GLY A 71 23.88 -0.74 12.11
C GLY A 71 24.62 -1.48 13.25
N GLY A 72 23.99 -1.69 14.40
CA GLY A 72 24.58 -2.36 15.57
C GLY A 72 24.85 -3.87 15.42
N GLY A 73 24.64 -4.44 14.23
CA GLY A 73 24.76 -5.88 13.97
C GLY A 73 23.52 -6.68 14.36
N GLN A 74 23.67 -8.01 14.43
CA GLN A 74 22.58 -8.93 14.76
C GLN A 74 22.25 -8.90 16.25
N ALA A 75 20.96 -8.86 16.57
CA ALA A 75 20.46 -9.05 17.91
C ALA A 75 20.54 -10.53 18.29
N PRO A 76 21.07 -10.87 19.48
CA PRO A 76 21.21 -12.26 19.91
C PRO A 76 19.84 -12.90 20.13
N CYS A 77 18.91 -12.20 20.78
CA CYS A 77 17.54 -12.68 20.98
C CYS A 77 16.61 -11.52 21.34
N VAL A 78 15.49 -11.37 20.64
CA VAL A 78 14.41 -10.44 20.98
C VAL A 78 13.15 -11.25 21.22
N HIS A 79 12.38 -10.92 22.26
CA HIS A 79 11.05 -11.50 22.45
C HIS A 79 10.03 -10.47 21.99
N VAL A 80 9.24 -10.84 20.99
CA VAL A 80 8.27 -9.92 20.39
C VAL A 80 6.86 -10.51 20.44
N ARG A 81 5.87 -9.63 20.40
CA ARG A 81 4.47 -9.97 20.13
C ARG A 81 4.07 -9.39 18.78
N VAL A 82 3.33 -10.16 18.00
CA VAL A 82 2.72 -9.67 16.75
C VAL A 82 1.53 -8.80 17.11
N GLU A 83 1.62 -7.50 16.85
CA GLU A 83 0.52 -6.54 17.03
C GLU A 83 -0.38 -6.52 15.80
N ARG A 84 0.23 -6.52 14.59
CA ARG A 84 -0.50 -6.58 13.32
C ARG A 84 0.19 -7.50 12.33
N ARG A 85 -0.59 -8.25 11.56
CA ARG A 85 -0.13 -9.03 10.41
C ARG A 85 -0.62 -8.37 9.13
N TYR A 86 0.29 -7.99 8.24
CA TYR A 86 -0.07 -7.42 6.93
C TYR A 86 -0.24 -8.52 5.87
N GLY A 87 -0.82 -8.18 4.72
CA GLY A 87 -0.99 -9.09 3.58
C GLY A 87 0.34 -9.68 3.09
N LEU A 88 0.30 -10.96 2.69
CA LEU A 88 1.46 -11.68 2.18
C LEU A 88 1.90 -11.08 0.83
N ARG A 89 3.20 -10.85 0.68
CA ARG A 89 3.80 -10.29 -0.53
C ARG A 89 4.79 -11.26 -1.15
N VAL A 90 5.02 -11.09 -2.44
CA VAL A 90 6.04 -11.80 -3.19
C VAL A 90 7.06 -10.79 -3.68
N TYR A 91 8.32 -11.03 -3.34
CA TYR A 91 9.45 -10.30 -3.89
C TYR A 91 10.04 -11.12 -5.04
N GLU A 92 9.90 -10.62 -6.27
CA GLU A 92 10.51 -11.23 -7.44
C GLU A 92 11.89 -10.62 -7.66
N ARG A 93 12.92 -11.48 -7.69
CA ARG A 93 14.26 -11.05 -8.07
C ARG A 93 14.43 -11.23 -9.58
N PRO A 94 14.76 -10.17 -10.34
CA PRO A 94 15.04 -10.31 -11.76
C PRO A 94 16.27 -11.21 -11.96
N GLU A 95 16.19 -12.11 -12.93
CA GLU A 95 17.35 -12.92 -13.33
C GLU A 95 18.37 -12.04 -14.05
N GLY A 96 19.66 -12.26 -13.78
CA GLY A 96 20.76 -11.59 -14.48
C GLY A 96 21.04 -10.13 -14.11
N ASP A 97 20.08 -9.40 -13.52
CA ASP A 97 20.33 -8.00 -13.17
C ASP A 97 20.91 -7.83 -11.76
N ALA A 98 22.24 -7.78 -11.69
CA ALA A 98 22.96 -7.44 -10.46
C ALA A 98 22.59 -6.05 -9.92
N ALA A 99 22.07 -5.14 -10.77
CA ALA A 99 21.62 -3.82 -10.37
C ALA A 99 20.19 -3.81 -9.80
N GLY A 100 19.47 -4.95 -9.84
CA GLY A 100 18.12 -5.07 -9.28
C GLY A 100 17.06 -4.22 -9.97
N ARG A 101 17.28 -3.76 -11.21
CA ARG A 101 16.27 -3.03 -11.97
C ARG A 101 15.21 -4.06 -12.39
N GLY A 102 13.96 -3.80 -12.03
CA GLY A 102 12.86 -4.73 -12.27
C GLY A 102 12.53 -5.66 -11.09
N ALA A 103 13.18 -5.50 -9.92
CA ALA A 103 12.68 -6.14 -8.71
C ALA A 103 11.28 -5.62 -8.36
N GLY A 104 10.30 -6.52 -8.42
CA GLY A 104 8.89 -6.22 -8.20
C GLY A 104 8.43 -6.69 -6.83
N TRP A 105 7.59 -5.87 -6.20
CA TRP A 105 6.76 -6.31 -5.09
C TRP A 105 5.36 -6.59 -5.63
N LEU A 106 4.92 -7.83 -5.54
CA LEU A 106 3.59 -8.27 -5.91
C LEU A 106 2.82 -8.68 -4.64
N THR A 107 1.49 -8.59 -4.68
CA THR A 107 0.69 -9.32 -3.70
C THR A 107 0.76 -10.82 -4.00
N ALA A 108 0.41 -11.67 -3.04
CA ALA A 108 0.27 -13.10 -3.30
C ALA A 108 -0.72 -13.37 -4.46
N ALA A 109 -1.85 -12.65 -4.50
CA ALA A 109 -2.85 -12.76 -5.56
C ALA A 109 -2.31 -12.32 -6.93
N GLY A 110 -1.59 -11.19 -6.99
CA GLY A 110 -1.00 -10.71 -8.23
C GLY A 110 0.08 -11.64 -8.77
N TYR A 111 0.87 -12.26 -7.90
CA TYR A 111 1.84 -13.28 -8.30
C TYR A 111 1.15 -14.54 -8.84
N GLU A 112 0.09 -15.03 -8.17
CA GLU A 112 -0.72 -16.14 -8.68
C GLU A 112 -1.36 -15.81 -10.04
N SER A 113 -1.92 -14.62 -10.22
CA SER A 113 -2.49 -14.16 -11.50
C SER A 113 -1.43 -14.12 -12.59
N LYS A 114 -0.25 -13.58 -12.30
CA LYS A 114 0.88 -13.54 -13.23
C LYS A 114 1.32 -14.94 -13.65
N LEU A 115 1.40 -15.90 -12.72
CA LEU A 115 1.74 -17.29 -13.04
C LEU A 115 0.67 -17.96 -13.90
N GLN A 116 -0.61 -17.67 -13.64
CA GLN A 116 -1.73 -18.15 -14.45
C GLN A 116 -1.68 -17.61 -15.88
N GLU A 117 -1.48 -16.30 -16.05
CA GLU A 117 -1.31 -15.65 -17.36
C GLU A 117 -0.13 -16.25 -18.14
N GLN A 118 0.99 -16.50 -17.47
CA GLN A 118 2.15 -17.15 -18.08
C GLN A 118 1.86 -18.60 -18.50
N ALA A 119 1.13 -19.35 -17.70
CA ALA A 119 0.72 -20.72 -18.02
C ALA A 119 -0.25 -20.77 -19.21
N GLU A 120 -1.22 -19.85 -19.25
CA GLU A 120 -2.17 -19.72 -20.36
C GLU A 120 -1.44 -19.33 -21.65
N ALA A 121 -0.54 -18.34 -21.60
CA ALA A 121 0.27 -17.95 -22.75
C ALA A 121 1.14 -19.11 -23.28
N LEU A 122 1.69 -19.94 -22.39
CA LEU A 122 2.43 -21.14 -22.78
C LEU A 122 1.54 -22.19 -23.42
N SER A 123 0.35 -22.43 -22.88
CA SER A 123 -0.61 -23.37 -23.48
C SER A 123 -1.04 -22.93 -24.88
N TRP A 124 -1.31 -21.63 -25.06
CA TRP A 124 -1.66 -21.05 -26.36
C TRP A 124 -0.52 -21.18 -27.37
N ARG A 125 0.72 -20.92 -26.96
CA ARG A 125 1.90 -21.10 -27.83
C ARG A 125 2.12 -22.54 -28.24
N ARG A 126 1.89 -23.50 -27.35
CA ARG A 126 1.96 -24.94 -27.67
C ARG A 126 0.89 -25.33 -28.68
N GLU A 127 -0.32 -24.81 -28.53
CA GLU A 127 -1.41 -25.02 -29.48
C GLU A 127 -1.08 -24.42 -30.85
N GLN A 128 -0.58 -23.18 -30.90
CA GLN A 128 -0.11 -22.57 -32.15
C GLN A 128 1.01 -23.39 -32.82
N ALA A 129 2.03 -23.80 -32.07
CA ALA A 129 3.11 -24.63 -32.60
C ALA A 129 2.61 -26.00 -33.09
N SER A 130 1.55 -26.54 -32.50
CA SER A 130 0.91 -27.77 -32.97
C SER A 130 0.12 -27.56 -34.26
N LEU A 131 -0.49 -26.38 -34.46
CA LEU A 131 -1.22 -26.03 -35.68
C LEU A 131 -0.28 -25.70 -36.84
N ASP A 132 0.86 -25.09 -36.54
CA ASP A 132 1.91 -24.77 -37.51
C ASP A 132 2.75 -26.01 -37.92
N GLY A 133 2.37 -27.20 -37.44
CA GLY A 133 3.00 -28.51 -37.66
C GLY A 133 2.96 -29.05 -39.09
N GLY A 134 3.41 -28.25 -40.06
CA GLY A 134 3.89 -28.74 -41.36
C GLY A 134 5.31 -29.30 -41.21
N GLU A 135 5.44 -30.63 -41.25
CA GLU A 135 6.61 -31.47 -41.61
C GLU A 135 8.05 -30.91 -41.52
N ALA A 136 8.38 -30.02 -40.58
CA ALA A 136 9.74 -29.54 -40.39
C ALA A 136 10.52 -30.53 -39.51
N GLY A 137 11.41 -31.28 -40.15
CA GLY A 137 12.12 -32.41 -39.57
C GLY A 137 12.83 -32.17 -38.22
N GLY A 138 12.44 -32.95 -37.22
CA GLY A 138 13.29 -33.84 -36.44
C GLY A 138 14.42 -33.30 -35.53
N GLY A 139 14.81 -32.03 -35.56
CA GLY A 139 16.01 -31.58 -34.83
C GLY A 139 15.85 -30.26 -34.10
N GLY A 140 15.52 -30.28 -32.79
CA GLY A 140 15.83 -29.14 -31.91
C GLY A 140 14.78 -28.67 -30.90
N ALA A 141 13.66 -29.36 -30.70
CA ALA A 141 12.60 -28.88 -29.79
C ALA A 141 12.94 -28.91 -28.28
N GLY A 142 14.07 -29.50 -27.87
CA GLY A 142 14.41 -29.68 -26.45
C GLY A 142 14.90 -28.44 -25.70
N GLY A 143 15.42 -27.41 -26.39
CA GLY A 143 16.05 -26.26 -25.72
C GLY A 143 15.08 -25.18 -25.24
N ALA A 144 13.98 -24.95 -25.97
CA ALA A 144 13.05 -23.86 -25.67
C ALA A 144 12.11 -24.17 -24.48
N GLU A 145 11.84 -25.45 -24.19
CA GLU A 145 11.04 -25.84 -23.03
C GLU A 145 11.82 -25.74 -21.71
N GLU A 146 13.14 -25.95 -21.74
CA GLU A 146 13.98 -25.88 -20.52
C GLU A 146 14.25 -24.43 -20.09
N GLU A 147 14.38 -23.50 -21.03
CA GLU A 147 14.62 -22.07 -20.74
C GLU A 147 13.40 -21.37 -20.11
N TRP A 148 12.17 -21.76 -20.47
CA TRP A 148 10.94 -21.22 -19.85
C TRP A 148 10.51 -21.92 -18.56
N ALA A 149 11.07 -23.09 -18.24
CA ALA A 149 10.81 -23.79 -16.98
C ALA A 149 11.52 -23.15 -15.78
N ALA A 150 12.45 -22.22 -16.01
CA ALA A 150 13.08 -21.43 -14.97
C ALA A 150 12.07 -20.48 -14.32
N ARG A 151 11.35 -20.97 -13.31
CA ARG A 151 10.45 -20.15 -12.51
C ARG A 151 11.26 -18.96 -11.95
N PRO A 152 10.76 -17.72 -12.07
CA PRO A 152 11.45 -16.57 -11.52
C PRO A 152 11.70 -16.80 -10.03
N ARG A 153 12.91 -16.49 -9.57
CA ARG A 153 13.29 -16.61 -8.16
C ARG A 153 12.47 -15.64 -7.33
N ALA A 154 11.33 -16.14 -6.84
CA ALA A 154 10.42 -15.44 -5.96
C ALA A 154 10.70 -15.79 -4.50
N SER A 155 10.55 -14.81 -3.62
CA SER A 155 10.59 -15.03 -2.17
C SER A 155 9.32 -14.50 -1.54
N TRP A 156 8.73 -15.30 -0.65
CA TRP A 156 7.55 -14.90 0.10
C TRP A 156 7.98 -14.00 1.25
N VAL A 157 7.31 -12.87 1.42
CA VAL A 157 7.64 -11.87 2.43
C VAL A 157 6.39 -11.51 3.22
N LEU A 158 6.48 -11.64 4.53
CA LEU A 158 5.46 -11.24 5.47
C LEU A 158 5.96 -10.06 6.29
N ASN A 159 5.22 -8.96 6.25
CA ASN A 159 5.43 -7.83 7.13
C ASN A 159 4.56 -7.99 8.37
N LEU A 160 5.13 -7.70 9.53
CA LEU A 160 4.47 -7.75 10.83
C LEU A 160 4.74 -6.45 11.57
N ARG A 161 3.74 -5.90 12.25
CA ARG A 161 3.97 -4.89 13.27
C ARG A 161 4.19 -5.62 14.59
N VAL A 162 5.32 -5.42 15.23
CA VAL A 162 5.68 -6.15 16.45
C VAL A 162 6.05 -5.22 17.59
N SER A 163 5.74 -5.63 18.82
CA SER A 163 6.10 -4.95 20.05
C SER A 163 7.00 -5.83 20.92
N ASP A 164 7.75 -5.24 21.84
CA ASP A 164 8.55 -6.00 22.81
C ASP A 164 7.64 -6.71 23.82
N LEU A 165 7.94 -7.97 24.12
CA LEU A 165 7.22 -8.75 25.14
C LEU A 165 7.73 -8.44 26.56
N SER A 166 8.37 -7.29 26.82
CA SER A 166 8.98 -6.96 28.12
C SER A 166 7.92 -6.41 29.06
N GLY A 167 7.04 -7.30 29.53
CA GLY A 167 5.81 -6.98 30.27
C GLY A 167 5.99 -6.46 31.70
N GLY A 168 6.72 -5.37 31.95
CA GLY A 168 6.70 -4.79 33.30
C GLY A 168 7.48 -3.51 33.55
N GLY A 169 8.06 -2.88 32.52
CA GLY A 169 9.07 -1.85 32.75
C GLY A 169 8.64 -0.41 32.50
N GLY A 170 7.35 -0.02 32.53
CA GLY A 170 6.89 1.37 32.36
C GLY A 170 7.38 2.13 31.09
N GLY A 171 8.14 1.47 30.23
CA GLY A 171 8.71 2.02 29.03
C GLY A 171 7.65 2.08 27.95
N VAL A 172 7.71 3.14 27.15
CA VAL A 172 6.87 3.25 25.94
C VAL A 172 7.10 2.00 25.10
N ASP A 173 6.04 1.22 24.88
CA ASP A 173 6.07 0.05 24.00
C ASP A 173 6.69 0.47 22.67
N ARG A 174 7.92 0.03 22.41
CA ARG A 174 8.55 0.25 21.12
C ARG A 174 7.89 -0.71 20.15
N VAL A 175 7.19 -0.15 19.18
CA VAL A 175 6.61 -0.90 18.07
C VAL A 175 7.51 -0.70 16.86
N CYS A 176 7.82 -1.78 16.16
CA CYS A 176 8.59 -1.72 14.91
C CYS A 176 7.93 -2.58 13.83
N LEU A 177 8.28 -2.32 12.57
CA LEU A 177 7.97 -3.22 11.49
C LEU A 177 8.97 -4.39 11.54
N ALA A 178 8.53 -5.61 11.25
CA ALA A 178 9.38 -6.78 11.10
C ALA A 178 9.10 -7.44 9.75
N THR A 179 10.18 -7.74 9.02
CA THR A 179 10.09 -8.33 7.68
C THR A 179 10.63 -9.77 7.73
N VAL A 180 9.69 -10.71 7.60
CA VAL A 180 9.94 -12.15 7.64
C VAL A 180 9.99 -12.69 6.22
N TRP A 181 11.04 -13.45 5.91
CA TRP A 181 11.19 -14.15 4.64
C TRP A 181 10.76 -15.59 4.85
N LEU A 182 9.85 -16.06 4.01
CA LEU A 182 9.23 -17.38 4.13
C LEU A 182 9.64 -18.24 2.94
N ASP A 183 9.85 -19.53 3.18
CA ASP A 183 10.13 -20.52 2.14
C ASP A 183 8.86 -20.91 1.39
N ALA A 184 7.72 -20.88 2.10
CA ALA A 184 6.41 -21.21 1.56
C ALA A 184 5.32 -20.29 2.12
N PRO A 185 4.26 -20.00 1.36
CA PRO A 185 3.19 -19.10 1.80
C PRO A 185 2.46 -19.62 3.04
N GLY A 186 2.35 -20.93 3.23
CA GLY A 186 1.68 -21.55 4.38
C GLY A 186 2.34 -21.27 5.73
N GLN A 187 3.64 -20.95 5.77
CA GLN A 187 4.33 -20.56 7.01
C GLN A 187 3.79 -19.25 7.59
N ALA A 188 3.16 -18.41 6.77
CA ALA A 188 2.60 -17.13 7.22
C ALA A 188 1.53 -17.31 8.30
N ASP A 189 0.83 -18.46 8.32
CA ASP A 189 -0.25 -18.75 9.26
C ASP A 189 0.22 -18.98 10.70
N GLU A 190 1.50 -19.27 10.88
CA GLU A 190 2.11 -19.37 12.21
C GLU A 190 2.16 -18.00 12.91
N PHE A 191 2.27 -16.91 12.14
CA PHE A 191 2.42 -15.53 12.60
C PHE A 191 1.07 -14.84 12.84
N ALA A 192 0.20 -15.47 13.62
CA ALA A 192 -1.07 -14.88 14.02
C ALA A 192 -0.89 -13.61 14.87
N GLU A 193 -1.82 -12.66 14.76
CA GLU A 193 -1.87 -11.49 15.65
C GLU A 193 -2.04 -11.94 17.11
N GLY A 194 -1.34 -11.26 18.02
CA GLY A 194 -1.24 -11.63 19.43
C GLY A 194 -0.22 -12.74 19.74
N ALA A 195 0.27 -13.50 18.73
CA ALA A 195 1.25 -14.54 18.96
C ALA A 195 2.60 -13.95 19.40
N ALA A 196 3.27 -14.67 20.30
CA ALA A 196 4.58 -14.29 20.83
C ALA A 196 5.69 -15.15 20.21
N PHE A 197 6.81 -14.50 19.88
CA PHE A 197 7.96 -15.13 19.24
C PHE A 197 9.26 -14.75 19.91
N LYS A 198 10.14 -15.74 19.99
CA LYS A 198 11.57 -15.56 20.22
C LYS A 198 12.25 -15.43 18.86
N VAL A 199 12.89 -14.28 18.61
CA VAL A 199 13.56 -13.96 17.34
C VAL A 199 15.06 -13.87 17.58
N VAL A 200 15.84 -14.72 16.91
CA VAL A 200 17.30 -14.81 17.07
C VAL A 200 17.99 -14.42 15.77
N GLY A 201 18.99 -13.53 15.83
CA GLY A 201 19.80 -13.15 14.67
C GLY A 201 19.19 -12.06 13.77
N ALA A 202 18.14 -11.37 14.22
CA ALA A 202 17.53 -10.28 13.48
C ALA A 202 18.38 -9.00 13.52
N ARG A 203 18.28 -8.15 12.49
CA ARG A 203 18.99 -6.86 12.41
C ARG A 203 18.01 -5.71 12.41
N LEU A 204 18.31 -4.65 13.14
CA LEU A 204 17.57 -3.40 13.04
C LEU A 204 18.13 -2.55 11.90
N ARG A 205 17.27 -2.09 11.00
CA ARG A 205 17.58 -1.07 9.99
C ARG A 205 16.52 0.02 10.02
N ARG A 206 16.79 1.11 9.31
CA ARG A 206 15.78 2.11 8.99
C ARG A 206 15.09 1.73 7.68
N GLY A 207 13.76 1.63 7.71
CA GLY A 207 12.94 1.42 6.53
C GLY A 207 12.89 2.67 5.64
N ALA A 208 12.32 2.55 4.44
CA ALA A 208 12.20 3.66 3.50
C ALA A 208 11.38 4.84 4.06
N GLY A 209 10.42 4.57 4.95
CA GLY A 209 9.63 5.59 5.65
C GLY A 209 10.28 6.18 6.91
N GLY A 210 11.55 5.86 7.18
CA GLY A 210 12.24 6.30 8.41
C GLY A 210 11.91 5.48 9.66
N GLU A 211 10.94 4.58 9.58
CA GLU A 211 10.57 3.70 10.69
C GLU A 211 11.62 2.63 10.96
N ALA A 212 11.73 2.21 12.22
CA ALA A 212 12.60 1.11 12.60
C ALA A 212 12.05 -0.22 12.06
N GLU A 213 12.90 -0.97 11.36
CA GLU A 213 12.54 -2.24 10.73
C GLU A 213 13.47 -3.37 11.20
N LEU A 214 12.87 -4.42 11.74
CA LEU A 214 13.53 -5.65 12.15
C LEU A 214 13.58 -6.63 10.96
N VAL A 215 14.74 -6.76 10.33
CA VAL A 215 14.94 -7.64 9.19
C VAL A 215 15.47 -8.99 9.63
N ALA A 216 14.79 -10.03 9.16
CA ALA A 216 14.96 -11.40 9.64
C ALA A 216 15.32 -12.40 8.52
N ARG A 217 16.12 -12.02 7.51
CA ARG A 217 16.48 -12.91 6.39
C ARG A 217 17.12 -14.24 6.82
N SER A 218 17.92 -14.21 7.88
CA SER A 218 18.60 -15.38 8.44
C SER A 218 18.21 -15.60 9.90
N ALA A 219 17.14 -14.97 10.35
CA ALA A 219 16.75 -15.03 11.75
C ALA A 219 15.84 -16.23 11.98
N SER A 220 16.02 -16.91 13.11
CA SER A 220 15.09 -17.96 13.51
C SER A 220 13.96 -17.37 14.34
N TRP A 221 12.75 -17.82 14.05
CA TRP A 221 11.53 -17.47 14.76
C TRP A 221 11.03 -18.71 15.48
N ALA A 222 10.98 -18.66 16.80
CA ALA A 222 10.44 -19.75 17.61
C ALA A 222 9.22 -19.23 18.37
N ARG A 223 8.04 -19.81 18.07
CA ARG A 223 6.80 -19.46 18.76
C ARG A 223 6.92 -19.80 20.25
N MET A 224 6.56 -18.85 21.10
CA MET A 224 6.59 -19.03 22.55
C MET A 224 5.23 -19.54 23.03
N LYS A 225 5.24 -20.48 23.98
CA LYS A 225 4.04 -20.84 24.73
C LYS A 225 3.77 -19.71 25.73
N THR A 226 2.75 -18.89 25.48
CA THR A 226 2.31 -17.87 26.44
C THR A 226 1.46 -18.56 27.51
N ALA A 227 1.92 -18.55 28.76
CA ALA A 227 1.30 -19.27 29.87
C ALA A 227 -0.05 -18.67 30.33
N GLU A 228 -0.36 -17.44 29.94
CA GLU A 228 -1.67 -16.84 30.14
C GLU A 228 -2.29 -16.45 28.80
N PRO A 229 -3.63 -16.50 28.66
CA PRO A 229 -4.30 -15.76 27.62
C PRO A 229 -3.84 -14.31 27.76
N VAL A 230 -3.11 -13.83 26.76
CA VAL A 230 -2.69 -12.44 26.62
C VAL A 230 -3.80 -11.56 27.17
N SER A 231 -3.51 -10.77 28.22
CA SER A 231 -4.56 -10.08 28.98
C SER A 231 -5.55 -9.43 28.02
N ALA A 232 -6.84 -9.42 28.37
CA ALA A 232 -7.88 -8.87 27.51
C ALA A 232 -7.53 -7.47 26.98
N ALA A 233 -6.66 -6.70 27.66
CA ALA A 233 -6.09 -5.42 27.23
C ALA A 233 -5.11 -5.52 26.04
N ALA A 234 -4.23 -6.52 26.02
CA ALA A 234 -3.33 -6.78 24.88
C ALA A 234 -4.05 -7.52 23.74
N ALA A 235 -5.03 -8.38 24.05
CA ALA A 235 -5.99 -8.85 23.05
C ALA A 235 -6.94 -7.71 22.57
N ALA A 236 -7.13 -6.66 23.37
CA ALA A 236 -7.92 -5.49 22.99
C ALA A 236 -7.19 -4.54 22.03
N ARG A 237 -5.87 -4.67 21.87
CA ARG A 237 -5.11 -4.00 20.79
C ARG A 237 -5.24 -4.73 19.44
N VAL A 238 -5.87 -5.91 19.42
CA VAL A 238 -6.28 -6.59 18.19
C VAL A 238 -7.16 -5.63 17.37
N ARG A 239 -7.01 -5.70 16.05
CA ARG A 239 -7.66 -4.85 15.05
C ARG A 239 -9.08 -4.45 15.46
N ARG A 240 -9.26 -3.15 15.70
CA ARG A 240 -10.57 -2.57 15.98
C ARG A 240 -11.09 -1.87 14.74
N LEU A 241 -12.37 -2.11 14.43
CA LEU A 241 -13.09 -1.25 13.51
C LEU A 241 -13.03 0.18 14.03
N THR A 242 -12.62 1.11 13.19
CA THR A 242 -12.81 2.53 13.38
C THR A 242 -14.00 2.96 12.52
N PRO A 243 -15.16 3.30 13.11
CA PRO A 243 -16.29 3.86 12.37
C PRO A 243 -15.86 5.11 11.60
N LEU A 244 -16.48 5.41 10.44
CA LEU A 244 -16.07 6.58 9.65
C LEU A 244 -16.22 7.88 10.44
N ALA A 245 -17.29 8.03 11.23
CA ALA A 245 -17.47 9.16 12.14
C ALA A 245 -16.34 9.30 13.19
N GLY A 246 -15.65 8.21 13.54
CA GLY A 246 -14.55 8.18 14.50
C GLY A 246 -13.19 8.57 13.90
N LEU A 247 -13.07 8.72 12.58
CA LEU A 247 -11.80 9.04 11.92
C LEU A 247 -11.30 10.46 12.27
N ALA A 248 -12.20 11.39 12.60
CA ALA A 248 -11.82 12.73 13.02
C ALA A 248 -11.05 12.78 14.35
N ALA A 249 -11.19 11.76 15.19
CA ALA A 249 -10.47 11.65 16.46
C ALA A 249 -9.09 10.97 16.31
N ARG A 250 -8.72 10.54 15.10
CA ARG A 250 -7.49 9.79 14.82
C ARG A 250 -6.40 10.71 14.26
N GLY A 251 -5.16 10.47 14.67
CA GLY A 251 -4.00 11.18 14.16
C GLY A 251 -3.62 10.76 12.74
N ALA A 252 -2.99 11.67 11.99
CA ALA A 252 -2.34 11.34 10.73
C ALA A 252 -1.21 10.31 10.99
N GLY A 253 -1.09 9.32 10.11
CA GLY A 253 -0.21 8.17 10.22
C GLY A 253 -0.78 7.01 11.05
N GLU A 254 -1.90 7.19 11.75
CA GLU A 254 -2.56 6.06 12.41
C GLU A 254 -3.13 5.08 11.38
N GLU A 255 -2.86 3.80 11.60
CA GLU A 255 -3.42 2.74 10.78
C GLU A 255 -4.81 2.35 11.29
N VAL A 256 -5.81 2.45 10.42
CA VAL A 256 -7.20 2.13 10.74
C VAL A 256 -7.72 0.99 9.88
N ASP A 257 -8.61 0.20 10.48
CA ASP A 257 -9.48 -0.72 9.74
C ASP A 257 -10.89 -0.13 9.79
N THR A 258 -11.57 -0.03 8.65
CA THR A 258 -12.90 0.58 8.57
C THR A 258 -13.76 -0.10 7.52
N VAL A 259 -15.05 0.23 7.50
CA VAL A 259 -16.02 -0.25 6.53
C VAL A 259 -16.87 0.93 6.10
N GLY A 260 -17.13 1.03 4.80
CA GLY A 260 -18.01 2.05 4.24
C GLY A 260 -18.69 1.55 2.97
N LEU A 261 -19.77 2.20 2.56
CA LEU A 261 -20.44 1.93 1.28
C LEU A 261 -19.74 2.69 0.18
N LEU A 262 -19.47 2.02 -0.94
CA LEU A 262 -18.83 2.65 -2.09
C LEU A 262 -19.77 3.66 -2.75
N LEU A 263 -19.40 4.94 -2.70
CA LEU A 263 -20.15 6.05 -3.29
C LEU A 263 -19.67 6.39 -4.70
N LEU A 264 -18.35 6.40 -4.90
CA LEU A 264 -17.69 6.78 -6.14
C LEU A 264 -16.34 6.07 -6.22
N ALA A 265 -15.93 5.70 -7.43
CA ALA A 265 -14.61 5.15 -7.70
C ALA A 265 -14.06 5.79 -8.97
N THR A 266 -12.83 6.32 -8.92
CA THR A 266 -12.21 6.94 -10.09
C THR A 266 -11.74 5.91 -11.10
N ALA A 267 -11.36 6.33 -12.31
CA ALA A 267 -10.55 5.47 -13.18
C ALA A 267 -9.20 5.16 -12.50
N PRO A 268 -8.58 4.00 -12.77
CA PRO A 268 -7.22 3.74 -12.35
C PRO A 268 -6.26 4.71 -13.05
N VAL A 269 -5.26 5.19 -12.32
CA VAL A 269 -4.22 6.10 -12.80
C VAL A 269 -2.86 5.46 -12.51
N PRO A 270 -1.89 5.47 -13.43
CA PRO A 270 -0.54 4.98 -13.16
C PRO A 270 0.10 5.68 -11.94
N ASP A 271 0.67 4.90 -11.03
CA ASP A 271 1.31 5.36 -9.79
C ASP A 271 2.75 4.81 -9.67
N GLY A 272 3.49 4.98 -10.78
CA GLY A 272 4.84 4.46 -10.95
C GLY A 272 4.90 3.13 -11.71
N PRO A 273 6.11 2.54 -11.84
CA PRO A 273 6.33 1.34 -12.64
C PRO A 273 5.53 0.14 -12.11
N GLY A 274 4.64 -0.40 -12.95
CA GLY A 274 3.85 -1.59 -12.62
C GLY A 274 2.81 -1.37 -11.51
N ARG A 275 2.45 -0.13 -11.20
CA ARG A 275 1.47 0.22 -10.16
C ARG A 275 0.36 1.10 -10.70
N LEU A 276 -0.85 0.84 -10.22
CA LEU A 276 -2.04 1.61 -10.48
C LEU A 276 -2.59 2.13 -9.16
N SER A 277 -3.15 3.32 -9.19
CA SER A 277 -3.82 3.95 -8.06
C SER A 277 -5.24 4.32 -8.44
N ARG A 278 -6.17 4.07 -7.53
CA ARG A 278 -7.59 4.39 -7.68
C ARG A 278 -8.08 5.08 -6.42
N SER A 279 -8.83 6.16 -6.57
CA SER A 279 -9.48 6.81 -5.44
C SER A 279 -10.89 6.24 -5.27
N LEU A 280 -11.19 5.74 -4.09
CA LEU A 280 -12.50 5.22 -3.70
C LEU A 280 -13.11 6.13 -2.63
N TYR A 281 -14.34 6.57 -2.84
CA TYR A 281 -15.09 7.36 -1.87
C TYR A 281 -16.06 6.44 -1.17
N LEU A 282 -15.89 6.32 0.14
CA LEU A 282 -16.71 5.50 1.01
C LEU A 282 -17.53 6.42 1.92
N GLY A 283 -18.77 6.04 2.20
CA GLY A 283 -19.59 6.73 3.20
C GLY A 283 -20.48 5.77 3.98
N ASP A 284 -21.07 6.25 5.06
CA ASP A 284 -22.00 5.49 5.88
C ASP A 284 -23.26 6.29 6.22
N ALA A 285 -24.15 5.71 7.03
CA ALA A 285 -25.39 6.34 7.46
C ALA A 285 -25.18 7.58 8.36
N THR A 286 -23.98 7.78 8.89
CA THR A 286 -23.66 8.98 9.71
C THR A 286 -23.41 10.22 8.85
N GLY A 287 -23.21 10.02 7.55
CA GLY A 287 -22.84 11.09 6.62
C GLY A 287 -21.33 11.25 6.45
N ALA A 288 -20.50 10.61 7.28
CA ALA A 288 -19.04 10.70 7.14
C ALA A 288 -18.55 10.14 5.79
N VAL A 289 -17.52 10.77 5.22
CA VAL A 289 -16.94 10.38 3.92
C VAL A 289 -15.43 10.16 4.05
N LEU A 290 -14.96 9.05 3.50
CA LEU A 290 -13.56 8.67 3.41
C LEU A 290 -13.14 8.52 1.95
N CYS A 291 -12.11 9.25 1.54
CA CYS A 291 -11.38 9.02 0.29
C CYS A 291 -10.21 8.08 0.56
N VAL A 292 -10.28 6.88 0.00
CA VAL A 292 -9.22 5.88 0.05
C VAL A 292 -8.45 5.96 -1.27
N ARG A 293 -7.18 6.38 -1.21
CA ARG A 293 -6.24 6.16 -2.30
C ARG A 293 -5.74 4.72 -2.19
N TRP A 294 -6.22 3.87 -3.08
CA TRP A 294 -5.85 2.48 -3.13
C TRP A 294 -4.83 2.26 -4.24
N THR A 295 -3.61 1.89 -3.86
CA THR A 295 -2.52 1.56 -4.79
C THR A 295 -2.37 0.05 -4.85
N HIS A 296 -2.35 -0.50 -6.07
CA HIS A 296 -2.18 -1.93 -6.32
C HIS A 296 -1.24 -2.18 -7.50
N GLY A 297 -0.67 -3.38 -7.57
CA GLY A 297 0.11 -3.81 -8.72
C GLY A 297 -0.75 -3.93 -9.97
N ALA A 298 -0.15 -3.72 -11.14
CA ALA A 298 -0.85 -3.86 -12.43
C ALA A 298 -1.42 -5.27 -12.66
N HIS A 299 -0.81 -6.29 -12.05
CA HIS A 299 -1.26 -7.68 -12.10
C HIS A 299 -2.16 -8.07 -10.91
N ASP A 300 -2.37 -7.18 -9.94
CA ASP A 300 -3.30 -7.45 -8.85
C ASP A 300 -4.72 -7.30 -9.39
N PRO A 301 -5.57 -8.35 -9.35
CA PRO A 301 -6.93 -8.25 -9.86
C PRO A 301 -7.69 -7.22 -9.01
N PRO A 302 -8.35 -6.23 -9.62
CA PRO A 302 -9.08 -5.25 -8.84
C PRO A 302 -10.23 -5.90 -8.08
N PRO A 303 -10.49 -5.50 -6.82
CA PRO A 303 -11.60 -6.02 -6.08
C PRO A 303 -12.87 -5.66 -6.85
N ARG A 304 -13.70 -6.67 -7.09
CA ARG A 304 -15.00 -6.47 -7.72
C ARG A 304 -15.90 -5.78 -6.70
N VAL A 305 -15.91 -4.45 -6.73
CA VAL A 305 -16.73 -3.58 -5.89
C VAL A 305 -17.78 -2.89 -6.74
N ARG A 306 -19.02 -2.83 -6.24
CA ARG A 306 -20.13 -2.12 -6.90
C ARG A 306 -20.52 -0.86 -6.10
N LEU A 307 -21.05 0.14 -6.79
CA LEU A 307 -21.62 1.31 -6.12
C LEU A 307 -22.74 0.85 -5.17
N GLY A 308 -22.74 1.38 -3.95
CA GLY A 308 -23.65 0.99 -2.87
C GLY A 308 -23.32 -0.34 -2.18
N GLU A 309 -22.23 -1.01 -2.56
CA GLU A 309 -21.72 -2.19 -1.85
C GLU A 309 -20.86 -1.77 -0.65
N ALA A 310 -20.96 -2.52 0.45
CA ALA A 310 -20.05 -2.38 1.58
C ALA A 310 -18.63 -2.84 1.19
N VAL A 311 -17.66 -1.97 1.41
CA VAL A 311 -16.23 -2.18 1.19
C VAL A 311 -15.53 -2.11 2.53
N SER A 312 -14.76 -3.15 2.85
CA SER A 312 -13.86 -3.15 4.00
C SER A 312 -12.49 -2.63 3.58
N VAL A 313 -11.96 -1.71 4.36
CA VAL A 313 -10.62 -1.14 4.20
C VAL A 313 -9.78 -1.61 5.37
N ARG A 314 -8.61 -2.17 5.09
CA ARG A 314 -7.67 -2.63 6.12
C ARG A 314 -6.34 -1.91 6.01
N ASP A 315 -5.68 -1.77 7.16
CA ASP A 315 -4.33 -1.23 7.24
C ASP A 315 -4.21 0.11 6.50
N ALA A 316 -5.29 0.91 6.55
CA ALA A 316 -5.31 2.21 5.91
C ALA A 316 -4.51 3.17 6.78
N ALA A 317 -3.43 3.72 6.24
CA ALA A 317 -2.71 4.81 6.88
C ALA A 317 -3.54 6.08 6.70
N LEU A 318 -4.05 6.63 7.81
CA LEU A 318 -4.81 7.88 7.77
C LEU A 318 -3.86 9.01 7.38
N GLY A 319 -4.19 9.73 6.33
CA GLY A 319 -3.46 10.91 5.87
C GLY A 319 -3.98 12.17 6.54
N HIS A 320 -4.24 13.19 5.72
CA HIS A 320 -4.84 14.44 6.16
C HIS A 320 -6.36 14.39 5.99
N ALA A 321 -7.06 15.33 6.63
CA ALA A 321 -8.48 15.56 6.42
C ALA A 321 -8.68 16.94 5.80
N THR A 322 -9.51 17.03 4.76
CA THR A 322 -9.88 18.29 4.14
C THR A 322 -11.33 18.60 4.45
N ARG A 323 -11.59 19.82 4.95
CA ARG A 323 -12.94 20.31 5.17
C ARG A 323 -13.39 21.14 3.99
N PHE A 324 -14.63 20.97 3.55
CA PHE A 324 -15.24 21.73 2.46
C PHE A 324 -16.35 22.66 2.96
N GLU A 325 -16.61 23.76 2.24
CA GLU A 325 -17.83 24.56 2.41
C GLU A 325 -19.03 23.79 1.82
N PRO A 326 -20.18 23.70 2.53
CA PRO A 326 -21.37 23.07 1.97
C PRO A 326 -21.86 23.88 0.77
N PRO A 327 -22.23 23.23 -0.35
CA PRO A 327 -23.12 23.83 -1.33
C PRO A 327 -24.42 24.34 -0.67
N GLN A 328 -25.03 25.40 -1.20
CA GLN A 328 -26.33 25.87 -0.72
C GLN A 328 -27.37 24.73 -0.74
N GLY A 329 -28.13 24.58 0.35
CA GLY A 329 -29.12 23.51 0.52
C GLY A 329 -28.54 22.18 1.04
N SER A 330 -27.23 22.11 1.29
CA SER A 330 -26.55 20.93 1.85
C SER A 330 -26.07 21.15 3.30
N GLU A 331 -26.60 22.16 4.00
CA GLU A 331 -26.13 22.58 5.33
C GLU A 331 -26.25 21.47 6.39
N ARG A 332 -27.18 20.53 6.20
CA ARG A 332 -27.31 19.35 7.07
C ARG A 332 -26.05 18.47 7.11
N PHE A 333 -25.34 18.38 5.98
CA PHE A 333 -24.10 17.62 5.86
C PHE A 333 -22.96 18.29 6.62
N ALA A 334 -22.96 19.63 6.72
CA ALA A 334 -22.01 20.37 7.51
C ALA A 334 -22.12 20.06 9.01
N ARG A 335 -23.36 19.87 9.50
CA ARG A 335 -23.63 19.51 10.91
C ARG A 335 -23.25 18.07 11.23
N GLN A 336 -23.34 17.18 10.23
CA GLN A 336 -23.05 15.74 10.38
C GLN A 336 -21.59 15.36 10.08
N GLY A 337 -20.73 16.32 9.73
CA GLY A 337 -19.32 16.06 9.44
C GLY A 337 -19.03 15.52 8.04
N ALA A 338 -20.04 15.37 7.18
CA ALA A 338 -19.93 14.87 5.80
C ALA A 338 -19.07 15.74 4.86
N LEU A 339 -18.77 16.97 5.28
CA LEU A 339 -17.85 17.86 4.57
C LEU A 339 -16.39 17.69 5.00
N LEU A 340 -16.11 16.77 5.92
CA LEU A 340 -14.78 16.38 6.29
C LEU A 340 -14.41 15.14 5.48
N LEU A 341 -13.65 15.34 4.40
CA LEU A 341 -13.11 14.26 3.60
C LEU A 341 -11.80 13.81 4.22
N HIS A 342 -11.81 12.62 4.81
CA HIS A 342 -10.59 11.97 5.25
C HIS A 342 -9.88 11.38 4.03
N PHE A 343 -8.56 11.54 3.96
CA PHE A 343 -7.74 10.84 2.98
C PHE A 343 -6.99 9.73 3.69
N CYS A 344 -7.00 8.53 3.14
CA CYS A 344 -6.13 7.46 3.61
C CYS A 344 -5.48 6.72 2.46
N GLU A 345 -4.32 6.14 2.72
CA GLU A 345 -3.64 5.24 1.79
C GLU A 345 -3.87 3.80 2.25
N ALA A 346 -4.44 2.98 1.39
CA ALA A 346 -4.68 1.57 1.68
C ALA A 346 -4.01 0.71 0.63
N ASN A 347 -3.44 -0.41 1.07
CA ASN A 347 -2.91 -1.44 0.17
C ASN A 347 -3.84 -2.67 0.08
N VAL A 348 -4.80 -2.79 1.00
CA VAL A 348 -5.70 -3.95 1.10
C VAL A 348 -7.14 -3.47 1.15
N LEU A 349 -7.94 -3.94 0.19
CA LEU A 349 -9.37 -3.72 0.11
C LEU A 349 -10.10 -5.05 0.01
N GLY A 350 -11.22 -5.18 0.70
CA GLY A 350 -12.13 -6.31 0.58
C GLY A 350 -13.52 -5.85 0.16
N SER A 351 -14.13 -6.54 -0.82
CA SER A 351 -15.56 -6.40 -1.08
C SER A 351 -16.37 -7.29 -0.13
N ARG A 352 -17.64 -6.97 0.08
CA ARG A 352 -18.54 -7.84 0.84
C ARG A 352 -18.61 -9.24 0.22
N ALA A 353 -18.64 -9.33 -1.11
CA ALA A 353 -18.60 -10.63 -1.79
C ALA A 353 -17.33 -11.44 -1.44
N ALA A 354 -16.17 -10.78 -1.30
CA ALA A 354 -14.93 -11.42 -0.85
C ALA A 354 -15.00 -11.87 0.62
N LEU A 355 -15.68 -11.12 1.48
CA LEU A 355 -15.91 -11.48 2.90
C LEU A 355 -16.85 -12.69 3.07
N LEU A 356 -17.73 -12.94 2.10
CA LEU A 356 -18.76 -13.98 2.18
C LEU A 356 -18.34 -15.34 1.58
N ARG A 357 -17.35 -15.40 0.67
CA ARG A 357 -16.97 -16.65 -0.01
C ARG A 357 -16.29 -17.64 0.96
N PRO A 358 -16.89 -18.81 1.21
CA PRO A 358 -16.23 -19.86 1.99
C PRO A 358 -15.21 -20.60 1.12
N HIS A 359 -13.95 -20.59 1.56
CA HIS A 359 -12.88 -21.59 1.36
C HIS A 359 -12.49 -22.09 -0.06
N ALA A 360 -13.17 -21.74 -1.14
CA ALA A 360 -13.06 -22.54 -2.37
C ALA A 360 -11.84 -22.25 -3.27
N VAL A 361 -11.09 -21.16 -3.07
CA VAL A 361 -9.97 -20.85 -3.98
C VAL A 361 -8.75 -20.38 -3.18
N SER A 362 -7.78 -21.28 -3.06
CA SER A 362 -6.45 -21.15 -2.47
C SER A 362 -6.34 -20.86 -0.95
N ARG A 363 -5.65 -21.77 -0.24
CA ARG A 363 -5.32 -21.63 1.19
C ARG A 363 -4.41 -20.42 1.47
N SER A 364 -3.73 -19.87 0.46
CA SER A 364 -2.85 -18.69 0.57
C SER A 364 -3.60 -17.39 0.90
N HIS A 365 -4.88 -17.28 0.55
CA HIS A 365 -5.72 -16.09 0.81
C HIS A 365 -6.40 -16.09 2.19
N ALA A 366 -6.16 -17.10 3.02
CA ALA A 366 -6.75 -17.19 4.36
C ALA A 366 -6.32 -16.03 5.29
N ALA A 367 -5.16 -15.41 5.02
CA ALA A 367 -4.60 -14.29 5.77
C ALA A 367 -5.36 -12.96 5.60
N GLU A 368 -6.10 -12.77 4.49
CA GLU A 368 -6.80 -11.52 4.20
C GLU A 368 -8.20 -11.44 4.83
N ARG A 369 -8.58 -12.47 5.60
CA ARG A 369 -9.85 -12.51 6.30
C ARG A 369 -9.91 -11.44 7.38
N SER A 370 -10.97 -10.65 7.35
CA SER A 370 -11.29 -9.64 8.39
C SER A 370 -12.55 -10.05 9.12
N PRO A 371 -12.51 -11.12 9.93
CA PRO A 371 -13.71 -11.58 10.63
C PRO A 371 -14.31 -10.48 11.52
N HIS A 372 -13.47 -9.56 12.02
CA HIS A 372 -13.89 -8.40 12.80
C HIS A 372 -14.65 -7.34 11.99
N LEU A 373 -14.45 -7.25 10.66
CA LEU A 373 -15.12 -6.27 9.80
C LEU A 373 -16.44 -6.78 9.20
N ARG A 374 -16.59 -8.10 9.10
CA ARG A 374 -17.75 -8.72 8.44
C ARG A 374 -19.10 -8.34 9.08
N PRO A 375 -19.30 -8.39 10.42
CA PRO A 375 -20.57 -8.00 11.02
C PRO A 375 -20.99 -6.58 10.65
N HIS A 376 -20.03 -5.66 10.61
CA HIS A 376 -20.26 -4.25 10.27
C HIS A 376 -20.54 -4.05 8.78
N ALA A 377 -19.88 -4.80 7.89
CA ALA A 377 -20.21 -4.78 6.46
C ALA A 377 -21.62 -5.30 6.18
N ASP A 378 -22.04 -6.35 6.88
CA ASP A 378 -23.39 -6.91 6.75
C ASP A 378 -24.47 -5.99 7.35
N GLU A 379 -24.18 -5.31 8.45
CA GLU A 379 -25.04 -4.27 9.03
C GLU A 379 -25.18 -3.07 8.08
N LEU A 380 -24.08 -2.50 7.65
CA LEU A 380 -24.08 -1.33 6.77
C LEU A 380 -24.77 -1.62 5.42
N GLN A 381 -24.61 -2.84 4.89
CA GLN A 381 -25.30 -3.26 3.68
C GLN A 381 -26.82 -3.47 3.88
N ARG A 382 -27.27 -3.80 5.09
CA ARG A 382 -28.70 -3.83 5.42
C ARG A 382 -29.25 -2.42 5.52
N GLU A 383 -28.54 -1.53 6.22
CA GLU A 383 -28.91 -0.12 6.34
C GLU A 383 -28.98 0.60 5.00
N SER A 384 -28.10 0.26 4.05
CA SER A 384 -28.11 0.84 2.69
C SER A 384 -29.35 0.47 1.87
N LYS A 385 -30.18 -0.46 2.35
CA LYS A 385 -31.46 -0.79 1.72
C LYS A 385 -32.60 0.11 2.20
N LEU A 386 -32.42 0.83 3.31
CA LEU A 386 -33.42 1.75 3.84
C LEU A 386 -33.56 2.97 2.90
N PRO A 387 -34.79 3.45 2.61
CA PRO A 387 -35.00 4.56 1.67
C PRO A 387 -34.26 5.85 2.08
N GLU A 388 -34.23 6.16 3.37
CA GLU A 388 -33.57 7.35 3.91
C GLU A 388 -32.06 7.29 3.70
N THR A 389 -31.44 6.16 4.03
CA THR A 389 -30.01 5.91 3.82
C THR A 389 -29.67 5.98 2.33
N ARG A 390 -30.48 5.40 1.45
CA ARG A 390 -30.25 5.50 -0.01
C ARG A 390 -30.24 6.93 -0.51
N ARG A 391 -31.19 7.75 -0.05
CA ARG A 391 -31.26 9.17 -0.40
C ARG A 391 -30.01 9.90 0.09
N LEU A 392 -29.62 9.67 1.35
CA LEU A 392 -28.41 10.25 1.93
C LEU A 392 -27.16 9.88 1.11
N LEU A 393 -26.97 8.60 0.80
CA LEU A 393 -25.81 8.12 0.03
C LEU A 393 -25.76 8.69 -1.39
N ALA A 394 -26.91 8.85 -2.05
CA ALA A 394 -26.97 9.47 -3.37
C ALA A 394 -26.52 10.95 -3.32
N GLU A 395 -26.92 11.68 -2.29
CA GLU A 395 -26.50 13.06 -2.08
C GLU A 395 -25.00 13.16 -1.72
N LEU A 396 -24.49 12.25 -0.87
CA LEU A 396 -23.05 12.16 -0.59
C LEU A 396 -22.24 11.82 -1.84
N ALA A 397 -22.72 10.93 -2.69
CA ALA A 397 -22.05 10.59 -3.95
C ALA A 397 -21.99 11.82 -4.89
N ALA A 398 -23.05 12.63 -4.95
CA ALA A 398 -23.05 13.89 -5.69
C ALA A 398 -22.03 14.89 -5.12
N LEU A 399 -21.95 15.03 -3.79
CA LEU A 399 -20.95 15.86 -3.11
C LEU A 399 -19.51 15.38 -3.39
N CYS A 400 -19.26 14.07 -3.33
CA CYS A 400 -17.95 13.47 -3.65
C CYS A 400 -17.54 13.77 -5.09
N SER A 401 -18.47 13.70 -6.03
CA SER A 401 -18.24 14.04 -7.44
C SER A 401 -17.85 15.52 -7.62
N LEU A 402 -18.51 16.43 -6.90
CA LEU A 402 -18.14 17.86 -6.89
C LEU A 402 -16.77 18.10 -6.26
N ALA A 403 -16.46 17.42 -5.15
CA ALA A 403 -15.16 17.49 -4.49
C ALA A 403 -14.04 17.02 -5.43
N TYR A 404 -14.22 15.86 -6.07
CA TYR A 404 -13.28 15.29 -7.02
C TYR A 404 -13.01 16.21 -8.21
N ARG A 405 -14.05 16.90 -8.71
CA ARG A 405 -13.94 17.89 -9.80
C ARG A 405 -13.36 19.23 -9.36
N GLY A 406 -12.95 19.38 -8.09
CA GLY A 406 -12.43 20.64 -7.55
C GLY A 406 -13.46 21.76 -7.49
N ARG A 407 -14.75 21.45 -7.49
CA ARG A 407 -15.85 22.44 -7.48
C ARG A 407 -16.31 22.83 -6.08
N LEU A 408 -15.80 22.18 -5.03
CA LEU A 408 -16.05 22.56 -3.65
C LEU A 408 -14.93 23.46 -3.15
N ARG A 409 -15.32 24.52 -2.44
CA ARG A 409 -14.36 25.40 -1.78
C ARG A 409 -13.81 24.73 -0.54
N THR A 410 -12.49 24.66 -0.41
CA THR A 410 -11.82 24.10 0.75
C THR A 410 -11.78 25.12 1.88
N LEU A 411 -12.17 24.69 3.08
CA LEU A 411 -11.94 25.42 4.32
C LEU A 411 -10.57 25.01 4.83
N ARG A 412 -9.69 25.98 5.08
CA ARG A 412 -8.40 25.69 5.73
C ARG A 412 -8.67 25.11 7.11
N HIS A 413 -8.22 23.89 7.33
CA HIS A 413 -8.33 23.26 8.63
C HIS A 413 -7.41 24.00 9.63
N PRO A 414 -7.90 24.45 10.79
CA PRO A 414 -7.12 25.25 11.73
C PRO A 414 -5.94 24.50 12.36
N SER A 415 -5.90 23.16 12.27
CA SER A 415 -4.83 22.33 12.85
C SER A 415 -3.55 22.25 12.01
N HIS A 416 -3.53 22.78 10.79
CA HIS A 416 -2.26 22.93 10.07
C HIS A 416 -1.67 24.31 10.39
N PRO A 417 -0.57 24.39 11.17
CA PRO A 417 0.13 25.65 11.33
C PRO A 417 0.50 26.16 9.92
N PRO A 418 0.33 27.46 9.64
CA PRO A 418 0.75 28.02 8.37
C PRO A 418 2.21 27.63 8.16
N SER A 419 2.49 26.97 7.03
CA SER A 419 3.86 26.64 6.63
C SER A 419 4.73 27.88 6.86
N PRO A 420 5.82 27.79 7.65
CA PRO A 420 6.55 28.96 8.11
C PRO A 420 6.92 29.79 6.88
N ARG A 421 6.33 31.00 6.78
CA ARG A 421 6.75 31.96 5.77
C ARG A 421 8.24 32.18 6.00
N ALA A 422 9.05 31.82 5.01
CA ALA A 422 10.46 32.16 5.01
C ALA A 422 10.58 33.67 5.34
N PRO A 423 11.51 34.06 6.23
CA PRO A 423 11.67 35.45 6.64
C PRO A 423 11.84 36.32 5.39
N SER A 424 10.92 37.27 5.25
CA SER A 424 10.89 38.30 4.22
C SER A 424 12.15 39.15 4.32
N GLY A 425 13.21 38.77 3.61
CA GLY A 425 14.47 39.53 3.60
C GLY A 425 15.57 38.97 2.70
N ALA A 426 15.49 37.72 2.23
CA ALA A 426 16.46 37.19 1.26
C ALA A 426 15.99 37.46 -0.18
N PRO A 427 16.83 38.08 -1.05
CA PRO A 427 16.54 38.14 -2.48
C PRO A 427 16.41 36.71 -3.03
N PRO A 428 15.47 36.44 -3.94
CA PRO A 428 15.27 35.08 -4.45
C PRO A 428 16.52 34.62 -5.17
N SER A 429 17.16 33.55 -4.65
CA SER A 429 18.20 32.84 -5.38
C SER A 429 17.65 32.43 -6.75
N PRO A 430 18.40 32.60 -7.85
CA PRO A 430 17.95 32.18 -9.17
C PRO A 430 17.60 30.70 -9.12
N ARG A 431 16.32 30.38 -9.33
CA ARG A 431 15.87 28.99 -9.42
C ARG A 431 16.59 28.35 -10.60
N PRO A 432 17.25 27.19 -10.42
CA PRO A 432 17.68 26.40 -11.56
C PRO A 432 16.43 26.05 -12.39
N PRO A 433 16.53 26.05 -13.73
CA PRO A 433 15.42 25.63 -14.57
C PRO A 433 15.00 24.22 -14.16
N PRO A 434 13.70 23.91 -14.11
CA PRO A 434 13.26 22.55 -13.83
C PRO A 434 13.86 21.61 -14.90
N PRO A 435 14.25 20.37 -14.54
CA PRO A 435 14.61 19.37 -15.52
C PRO A 435 13.44 19.23 -16.51
N ARG A 436 13.76 19.11 -17.81
CA ARG A 436 12.78 19.07 -18.92
C ARG A 436 11.67 18.03 -18.73
N ASP A 437 11.85 17.06 -17.85
CA ASP A 437 10.90 15.98 -17.57
C ASP A 437 9.92 16.27 -16.42
N ALA A 438 10.04 17.39 -15.70
CA ALA A 438 9.13 17.76 -14.60
C ALA A 438 7.84 18.50 -15.05
N ALA A 439 7.67 18.76 -16.34
CA ALA A 439 6.49 19.46 -16.89
C ALA A 439 5.25 18.56 -17.04
N HIS A 440 5.35 17.26 -16.76
CA HIS A 440 4.23 16.31 -16.89
C HIS A 440 3.47 16.00 -15.59
N ALA A 441 3.84 16.61 -14.45
CA ALA A 441 3.20 16.35 -13.15
C ALA A 441 2.11 17.36 -12.74
N ALA A 442 1.81 18.37 -13.57
CA ALA A 442 0.60 19.17 -13.45
C ALA A 442 -0.37 18.71 -14.55
N GLY A 443 -1.30 17.82 -14.20
CA GLY A 443 -2.31 17.32 -15.12
C GLY A 443 -3.11 18.47 -15.73
N ARG A 444 -2.73 18.92 -16.93
CA ARG A 444 -3.64 19.62 -17.82
C ARG A 444 -4.65 18.59 -18.28
N HIS A 445 -5.91 18.84 -17.93
CA HIS A 445 -7.04 18.14 -18.51
C HIS A 445 -6.90 18.22 -20.05
N PRO A 446 -7.09 17.14 -20.82
CA PRO A 446 -7.08 17.24 -22.28
C PRO A 446 -8.14 18.26 -22.69
N ASP A 447 -7.74 19.24 -23.50
CA ASP A 447 -8.59 20.30 -24.01
C ASP A 447 -9.84 19.67 -24.66
N THR A 448 -11.00 19.85 -24.04
CA THR A 448 -12.29 19.62 -24.67
C THR A 448 -12.42 20.55 -25.88
N ASP A 449 -12.80 19.97 -27.01
CA ASP A 449 -13.11 20.68 -28.25
C ASP A 449 -13.95 21.95 -27.97
N PRO A 450 -13.47 23.16 -28.32
CA PRO A 450 -14.19 24.41 -28.05
C PRO A 450 -15.56 24.47 -28.72
N ALA A 451 -15.79 23.70 -29.79
CA ALA A 451 -17.11 23.56 -30.41
C ALA A 451 -18.08 22.76 -29.53
N LEU A 452 -17.60 21.69 -28.89
CA LEU A 452 -18.38 20.86 -27.97
C LEU A 452 -18.73 21.65 -26.70
N ARG A 453 -17.75 22.40 -26.16
CA ARG A 453 -17.96 23.28 -25.00
C ARG A 453 -18.99 24.37 -25.30
N SER A 454 -18.93 24.98 -26.47
CA SER A 454 -19.90 26.01 -26.90
C SER A 454 -21.30 25.43 -27.09
N HIS A 455 -21.42 24.19 -27.59
CA HIS A 455 -22.70 23.51 -27.78
C HIS A 455 -23.36 23.10 -26.45
N VAL A 456 -22.57 22.62 -25.48
CA VAL A 456 -23.05 22.29 -24.14
C VAL A 456 -23.44 23.55 -23.36
N GLU A 457 -22.67 24.63 -23.49
CA GLU A 457 -23.03 25.93 -22.87
C GLU A 457 -24.28 26.55 -23.52
N ALA A 458 -24.51 26.35 -24.82
CA ALA A 458 -25.74 26.77 -25.50
C ALA A 458 -26.97 25.97 -25.02
N LEU A 459 -26.86 24.65 -24.88
CA LEU A 459 -27.92 23.78 -24.34
C LEU A 459 -28.27 24.11 -22.89
N LEU A 460 -27.28 24.48 -22.07
CA LEU A 460 -27.49 24.91 -20.68
C LEU A 460 -28.12 26.31 -20.58
N ARG A 461 -27.85 27.21 -21.54
CA ARG A 461 -28.53 28.51 -21.63
C ARG A 461 -29.97 28.39 -22.11
N GLU A 462 -30.25 27.52 -23.08
CA GLU A 462 -31.61 27.32 -23.62
C GLU A 462 -32.57 26.64 -22.64
N ARG A 463 -32.05 25.86 -21.68
CA ARG A 463 -32.89 25.12 -20.71
C ARG A 463 -32.95 25.71 -19.31
N GLY A 464 -32.65 26.99 -19.17
CA GLY A 464 -33.05 27.84 -18.04
C GLY A 464 -32.91 27.18 -16.66
N GLY A 465 -31.68 27.01 -16.17
CA GLY A 465 -31.38 26.84 -14.75
C GLY A 465 -32.27 25.84 -14.00
N ALA A 466 -32.31 24.58 -14.44
CA ALA A 466 -33.08 23.56 -13.75
C ALA A 466 -32.39 23.10 -12.45
N THR A 467 -33.15 23.03 -11.36
CA THR A 467 -32.69 22.49 -10.06
C THR A 467 -32.64 20.96 -10.08
N LEU A 468 -31.84 20.35 -9.19
CA LEU A 468 -31.66 18.89 -9.04
C LEU A 468 -32.98 18.10 -8.96
N ALA A 469 -34.06 18.71 -8.46
CA ALA A 469 -35.40 18.11 -8.41
C ALA A 469 -36.06 17.97 -9.80
N GLN A 470 -35.77 18.88 -10.73
CA GLN A 470 -36.33 18.88 -12.09
C GLN A 470 -35.64 17.86 -13.00
N LEU A 471 -34.36 17.58 -12.78
CA LEU A 471 -33.64 16.49 -13.45
C LEU A 471 -34.14 15.10 -13.00
N ALA A 472 -34.49 14.95 -11.71
CA ALA A 472 -35.10 13.73 -11.19
C ALA A 472 -36.52 13.50 -11.73
N ALA A 473 -37.31 14.56 -11.89
CA ALA A 473 -38.65 14.50 -12.49
C ALA A 473 -38.62 14.20 -14.00
N ALA A 474 -37.65 14.75 -14.74
CA ALA A 474 -37.45 14.44 -16.16
C ALA A 474 -37.04 12.99 -16.40
N SER A 475 -36.25 12.39 -15.50
CA SER A 475 -35.92 10.96 -15.54
C SER A 475 -37.12 10.05 -15.28
N ALA A 476 -38.09 10.49 -14.45
CA ALA A 476 -39.33 9.76 -14.20
C ALA A 476 -40.33 9.90 -15.36
N ALA A 477 -40.29 11.01 -16.11
CA ALA A 477 -41.16 11.28 -17.26
C ALA A 477 -40.75 10.51 -18.54
N LEU A 478 -39.52 9.98 -18.60
CA LEU A 478 -38.99 9.32 -19.80
C LEU A 478 -39.40 7.85 -20.00
N GLY A 479 -40.23 7.28 -19.11
CA GLY A 479 -41.05 6.10 -19.43
C GLY A 479 -40.34 4.88 -20.04
N ALA A 480 -39.04 4.69 -19.81
CA ALA A 480 -38.34 3.49 -20.23
C ALA A 480 -38.60 2.37 -19.22
N ASP A 481 -38.98 1.19 -19.71
CA ASP A 481 -39.29 0.00 -18.89
C ASP A 481 -38.22 -0.20 -17.80
N ALA A 482 -38.60 0.14 -16.56
CA ALA A 482 -37.72 0.06 -15.40
C ALA A 482 -37.21 -1.37 -15.19
N ALA A 483 -37.91 -2.39 -15.69
CA ALA A 483 -37.48 -3.78 -15.67
C ALA A 483 -36.45 -4.10 -16.77
N ALA A 484 -36.45 -3.40 -17.90
CA ALA A 484 -35.45 -3.55 -18.96
C ALA A 484 -34.12 -2.86 -18.57
N VAL A 485 -34.19 -1.64 -18.03
CA VAL A 485 -33.00 -0.94 -17.50
C VAL A 485 -32.40 -1.71 -16.33
N ARG A 486 -33.23 -2.28 -15.45
CA ARG A 486 -32.76 -3.10 -14.34
C ARG A 486 -32.17 -4.44 -14.80
N ARG A 487 -32.73 -5.11 -15.81
CA ARG A 487 -32.13 -6.32 -16.43
C ARG A 487 -30.80 -6.01 -17.12
N ALA A 488 -30.67 -4.85 -17.76
CA ALA A 488 -29.42 -4.40 -18.36
C ALA A 488 -28.36 -4.08 -17.29
N LEU A 489 -28.75 -3.45 -16.18
CA LEU A 489 -27.85 -3.11 -15.06
C LEU A 489 -27.45 -4.33 -14.21
N ASP A 490 -28.35 -5.31 -14.04
CA ASP A 490 -28.06 -6.54 -13.28
C ASP A 490 -27.11 -7.49 -14.05
N GLY A 491 -27.00 -7.33 -15.38
CA GLY A 491 -26.13 -8.14 -16.26
C GLY A 491 -24.75 -7.54 -16.58
N MET A 492 -24.52 -6.25 -16.36
CA MET A 492 -23.23 -5.61 -16.71
C MET A 492 -22.23 -5.68 -15.56
N GLN A 493 -21.12 -6.41 -15.78
CA GLN A 493 -19.94 -6.34 -14.90
C GLN A 493 -19.27 -4.97 -15.01
N VAL A 494 -18.67 -4.55 -13.90
CA VAL A 494 -18.11 -3.22 -13.66
C VAL A 494 -16.79 -3.05 -14.42
N ASP A 495 -16.85 -2.94 -15.74
CA ASP A 495 -15.73 -2.40 -16.51
C ASP A 495 -16.07 -1.02 -17.12
N CYS A 496 -17.35 -0.66 -17.25
CA CYS A 496 -17.75 0.55 -18.01
C CYS A 496 -18.61 1.59 -17.26
N MET A 497 -18.98 1.40 -15.99
CA MET A 497 -19.81 2.38 -15.27
C MET A 497 -18.99 3.47 -14.57
N CYS A 498 -18.47 4.42 -15.35
CA CYS A 498 -18.11 5.77 -14.86
C CYS A 498 -19.02 6.88 -15.42
N PHE A 499 -20.04 6.55 -16.22
CA PHE A 499 -20.73 7.53 -17.07
C PHE A 499 -22.25 7.52 -16.91
N VAL A 500 -22.78 7.82 -15.72
CA VAL A 500 -24.22 8.15 -15.60
C VAL A 500 -24.48 9.20 -14.51
N ILE A 501 -23.72 10.31 -14.47
CA ILE A 501 -24.17 11.53 -13.75
C ILE A 501 -23.97 12.82 -14.58
N ALA A 502 -23.31 12.77 -15.74
CA ALA A 502 -23.36 13.85 -16.71
C ALA A 502 -23.24 13.23 -18.11
N GLY A 503 -24.25 13.42 -18.94
CA GLY A 503 -24.30 12.85 -20.29
C GLY A 503 -23.18 13.39 -21.16
N GLU A 504 -22.15 12.59 -21.39
CA GLU A 504 -21.27 12.66 -22.55
C GLU A 504 -20.84 11.22 -22.88
N TYR A 505 -21.24 10.75 -24.06
CA TYR A 505 -20.81 9.47 -24.62
C TYR A 505 -19.62 9.70 -25.55
N ARG A 506 -18.54 8.94 -25.34
CA ARG A 506 -17.72 8.42 -26.44
C ARG A 506 -17.44 6.95 -26.17
N LEU A 507 -17.94 6.10 -27.06
CA LEU A 507 -17.58 4.70 -27.20
C LEU A 507 -16.28 4.62 -28.01
N LEU A 508 -15.30 3.88 -27.49
CA LEU A 508 -14.33 3.13 -28.28
C LEU A 508 -14.50 1.66 -27.93
#